data_AF-A0A252AXW4-F1
#
_entry.id   AF-A0A252AXW4-F1
#
_cell.length_a   1.000
_cell.length_b   1.000
_cell.length_c   1.000
_cell.angle_alpha   90.00
_cell.angle_beta   90.00
_cell.angle_gamma   90.00
#
_symmetry.space_group_name_H-M   'P 1'
#
loop_
_entity.id
_entity.type
_entity.pdbx_description
1 polymer ?
#
loop_
_entity_poly.entity_id
_entity_poly.type
_entity_poly.pdbx_seq_one_letter_code
_entity_poly.pdbx_strand_id
1 'polypeptide(L)'
;MFKKGKSVSSVVHSAVQPFPVVILGGTTEAASLCRHLEQDARFNATLSLAGVTRAPHLPDLPVKIGGFGGVQGLKNWLQENGIRAVVDATHPFAATMSHNAATACTDLALPLLRLERPAWQPTEQDNWHAAASLAEAAMALANPGGWDKTPATVFLTTGRKDTRPFQDAPRHHYILRSIEPPDEAALPPHTTLITARGPFGLDDELRLLRAYEVDVLVSKNSGGDATFPKIQAARILNIPVIMIERPHPSPAPVVATAENALQWLLRHQSASTLRDV
;
A
#
# COMPACT_ATOMS: atom_id res chain seq x y z
N MET A 1 33.87 18.67 -65.66
CA MET A 1 33.14 19.48 -64.66
C MET A 1 32.36 18.55 -63.74
N PHE A 2 32.54 18.75 -62.43
CA PHE A 2 32.03 17.96 -61.31
C PHE A 2 30.49 17.98 -61.18
N LYS A 3 29.91 16.90 -60.63
CA LYS A 3 28.80 16.88 -59.65
C LYS A 3 28.63 15.44 -59.13
N LYS A 4 29.41 15.03 -58.13
CA LYS A 4 29.05 14.88 -56.70
C LYS A 4 27.70 14.20 -56.46
N GLY A 5 27.77 12.93 -56.04
CA GLY A 5 26.67 12.20 -55.45
C GLY A 5 26.22 12.81 -54.12
N LYS A 6 24.93 12.65 -53.83
CA LYS A 6 24.37 12.81 -52.49
C LYS A 6 23.95 11.44 -52.00
N SER A 7 24.80 10.84 -51.18
CA SER A 7 24.39 9.81 -50.24
C SER A 7 23.44 10.48 -49.25
N VAL A 8 22.17 10.09 -49.30
CA VAL A 8 21.20 10.43 -48.26
C VAL A 8 21.47 9.42 -47.15
N SER A 9 22.30 9.82 -46.18
CA SER A 9 22.42 9.11 -44.92
C SER A 9 21.07 9.22 -44.22
N SER A 10 20.29 8.14 -44.27
CA SER A 10 19.14 7.97 -43.40
C SER A 10 19.68 7.83 -41.99
N VAL A 11 19.60 8.90 -41.20
CA VAL A 11 19.74 8.79 -39.76
C VAL A 11 18.56 7.93 -39.31
N VAL A 12 18.81 6.65 -39.09
CA VAL A 12 17.89 5.79 -38.37
C VAL A 12 17.80 6.40 -36.98
N HIS A 13 16.75 7.16 -36.69
CA HIS A 13 16.40 7.46 -35.32
C HIS A 13 16.13 6.10 -34.68
N SER A 14 17.13 5.57 -33.96
CA SER A 14 16.92 4.50 -33.00
C SER A 14 15.77 4.97 -32.11
N ALA A 15 14.60 4.36 -32.28
CA ALA A 15 13.48 4.64 -31.40
C ALA A 15 13.94 4.23 -30.00
N VAL A 16 14.21 5.22 -29.15
CA VAL A 16 14.63 4.98 -27.77
C VAL A 16 13.56 4.09 -27.14
N GLN A 17 13.95 2.86 -26.81
CA GLN A 17 13.04 1.91 -26.20
C GLN A 17 12.53 2.51 -24.89
N PRO A 18 11.20 2.51 -24.63
CA PRO A 18 10.66 3.08 -23.41
C PRO A 18 11.22 2.34 -22.19
N PHE A 19 11.58 3.08 -21.14
CA PHE A 19 12.24 2.59 -19.94
C PHE A 19 11.31 1.63 -19.16
N PRO A 20 11.63 0.33 -19.04
CA PRO A 20 10.76 -0.64 -18.38
C PRO A 20 10.73 -0.46 -16.86
N VAL A 21 9.54 -0.25 -16.31
CA VAL A 21 9.32 0.00 -14.88
C VAL A 21 8.23 -0.92 -14.36
N VAL A 22 8.38 -1.44 -13.15
CA VAL A 22 7.28 -2.09 -12.43
C VAL A 22 6.90 -1.29 -11.18
N ILE A 23 5.60 -1.11 -10.98
CA ILE A 23 5.01 -0.52 -9.77
C ILE A 23 4.37 -1.66 -8.98
N LEU A 24 4.94 -2.00 -7.83
CA LEU A 24 4.29 -2.91 -6.89
C LEU A 24 3.20 -2.11 -6.16
N GLY A 25 1.93 -2.37 -6.44
CA GLY A 25 0.84 -1.44 -6.13
C GLY A 25 -0.18 -1.92 -5.11
N GLY A 26 -1.32 -1.23 -5.12
CA GLY A 26 -2.45 -1.46 -4.19
C GLY A 26 -2.74 -0.28 -3.26
N THR A 27 -2.14 0.89 -3.51
CA THR A 27 -2.33 2.13 -2.75
C THR A 27 -2.83 3.27 -3.64
N THR A 28 -3.33 4.33 -3.02
CA THR A 28 -3.66 5.59 -3.68
C THR A 28 -2.44 6.23 -4.34
N GLU A 29 -1.26 6.10 -3.74
CA GLU A 29 -0.02 6.64 -4.28
C GLU A 29 0.42 5.86 -5.53
N ALA A 30 0.29 4.53 -5.53
CA ALA A 30 0.52 3.71 -6.72
C ALA A 30 -0.40 4.11 -7.87
N ALA A 31 -1.70 4.27 -7.60
CA ALA A 31 -2.67 4.71 -8.61
C ALA A 31 -2.34 6.11 -9.14
N SER A 32 -1.89 7.03 -8.29
CA SER A 32 -1.46 8.35 -8.72
C SER A 32 -0.22 8.31 -9.60
N LEU A 33 0.78 7.49 -9.26
CA LEU A 33 1.96 7.29 -10.09
C LEU A 33 1.61 6.67 -11.45
N CYS A 34 0.72 5.68 -11.48
CA CYS A 34 0.25 5.08 -12.74
C CYS A 34 -0.33 6.13 -13.69
N ARG A 35 -1.18 7.05 -13.20
CA ARG A 35 -1.73 8.14 -14.03
C ARG A 35 -0.67 9.04 -14.66
N HIS A 36 0.44 9.28 -13.96
CA HIS A 36 1.56 10.04 -14.55
C HIS A 36 2.27 9.25 -15.65
N LEU A 37 2.40 7.93 -15.48
CA LEU A 37 3.14 7.07 -16.40
C LEU A 37 2.34 6.68 -17.66
N GLU A 38 1.00 6.60 -17.56
CA GLU A 38 0.10 6.38 -18.71
C GLU A 38 0.31 7.40 -19.83
N GLN A 39 0.61 8.64 -19.46
CA GLN A 39 0.73 9.76 -20.39
C GLN A 39 2.19 10.02 -20.82
N ASP A 40 3.13 9.16 -20.43
CA ASP A 40 4.56 9.40 -20.63
C ASP A 40 5.22 8.28 -21.46
N ALA A 41 5.32 8.52 -22.76
CA ALA A 41 5.89 7.59 -23.73
C ALA A 41 7.38 7.22 -23.47
N ARG A 42 8.06 7.87 -22.52
CA ARG A 42 9.41 7.49 -22.10
C ARG A 42 9.44 6.21 -21.27
N PHE A 43 8.30 5.75 -20.75
CA PHE A 43 8.22 4.61 -19.85
C PHE A 43 7.37 3.47 -20.45
N ASN A 44 7.80 2.24 -20.20
CA ASN A 44 6.98 1.04 -20.36
C ASN A 44 6.65 0.53 -18.94
N ALA A 45 5.56 1.01 -18.37
CA ALA A 45 5.20 0.75 -16.97
C ALA A 45 4.25 -0.44 -16.82
N THR A 46 4.51 -1.32 -15.86
CA THR A 46 3.61 -2.41 -15.46
C THR A 46 3.18 -2.23 -14.01
N LEU A 47 1.87 -2.25 -13.75
CA LEU A 47 1.33 -2.31 -12.38
C LEU A 47 1.24 -3.77 -11.93
N SER A 48 1.80 -4.10 -10.76
CA SER A 48 1.66 -5.42 -10.14
C SER A 48 0.74 -5.35 -8.92
N LEU A 49 -0.31 -6.17 -8.91
CA LEU A 49 -1.29 -6.28 -7.83
C LEU A 49 -1.32 -7.70 -7.24
N ALA A 50 -1.42 -7.80 -5.93
CA ALA A 50 -1.50 -9.09 -5.24
C ALA A 50 -2.79 -9.90 -5.53
N GLY A 51 -3.80 -9.28 -6.16
CA GLY A 51 -5.09 -9.94 -6.45
C GLY A 51 -6.02 -10.10 -5.24
N VAL A 52 -5.86 -9.24 -4.22
CA VAL A 52 -6.64 -9.32 -2.96
C VAL A 52 -8.04 -8.72 -3.03
N THR A 53 -8.38 -8.09 -4.17
CA THR A 53 -9.72 -7.59 -4.48
C THR A 53 -10.14 -8.09 -5.87
N ARG A 54 -11.37 -8.57 -6.01
CA ARG A 54 -11.94 -9.18 -7.24
C ARG A 54 -12.17 -8.18 -8.37
N ALA A 55 -12.41 -6.90 -8.04
CA ALA A 55 -12.61 -5.82 -9.02
C ALA A 55 -11.81 -4.57 -8.62
N PRO A 56 -10.49 -4.53 -8.89
CA PRO A 56 -9.71 -3.31 -8.73
C PRO A 56 -10.03 -2.32 -9.87
N HIS A 57 -10.01 -1.02 -9.57
CA HIS A 57 -9.92 -0.01 -10.63
C HIS A 57 -8.52 -0.11 -11.25
N LEU A 58 -8.47 -0.40 -12.55
CA LEU A 58 -7.22 -0.62 -13.26
C LEU A 58 -6.82 0.64 -14.05
N PRO A 59 -5.52 0.98 -14.08
CA PRO A 59 -4.97 1.99 -14.98
C PRO A 59 -5.02 1.52 -16.44
N ASP A 60 -4.80 2.45 -17.36
CA ASP A 60 -4.49 2.16 -18.77
C ASP A 60 -3.00 1.80 -18.94
N LEU A 61 -2.56 0.80 -18.18
CA LEU A 61 -1.21 0.24 -18.21
C LEU A 61 -1.30 -1.29 -18.20
N PRO A 62 -0.27 -2.01 -18.70
CA PRO A 62 -0.11 -3.43 -18.41
C PRO A 62 -0.25 -3.73 -16.91
N VAL A 63 -1.09 -4.71 -16.58
CA VAL A 63 -1.33 -5.14 -15.18
C VAL A 63 -0.97 -6.61 -15.01
N LYS A 64 -0.09 -6.89 -14.05
CA LYS A 64 0.16 -8.24 -13.52
C LYS A 64 -0.66 -8.46 -12.26
N ILE A 65 -1.45 -9.53 -12.23
CA ILE A 65 -2.19 -9.95 -11.02
C ILE A 65 -1.60 -11.24 -10.45
N GLY A 66 -1.52 -11.32 -9.13
CA GLY A 66 -1.05 -12.48 -8.39
C GLY A 66 0.40 -12.35 -7.92
N GLY A 67 0.78 -13.22 -6.97
CA GLY A 67 2.10 -13.21 -6.37
C GLY A 67 3.25 -13.52 -7.35
N PHE A 68 4.47 -13.34 -6.87
CA PHE A 68 5.68 -13.67 -7.62
C PHE A 68 6.31 -15.00 -7.22
N GLY A 69 5.85 -15.66 -6.14
CA GLY A 69 6.51 -16.86 -5.62
C GLY A 69 7.76 -16.57 -4.78
N GLY A 70 7.72 -15.50 -3.98
CA GLY A 70 8.84 -15.08 -3.12
C GLY A 70 9.92 -14.31 -3.88
N VAL A 71 11.11 -14.18 -3.26
CA VAL A 71 12.26 -13.44 -3.80
C VAL A 71 12.69 -14.00 -5.16
N GLN A 72 12.88 -15.32 -5.26
CA GLN A 72 13.41 -15.93 -6.49
C GLN A 72 12.48 -15.75 -7.68
N GLY A 73 11.18 -15.96 -7.49
CA GLY A 73 10.23 -15.76 -8.58
C GLY A 73 10.03 -14.28 -8.95
N LEU A 74 10.22 -13.35 -8.00
CA LEU A 74 10.30 -11.91 -8.33
C LEU A 74 11.54 -11.62 -9.19
N LYS A 75 12.71 -12.16 -8.84
CA LYS A 75 13.94 -11.98 -9.63
C LYS A 75 13.78 -12.47 -11.06
N ASN A 76 13.28 -13.70 -11.23
CA ASN A 76 13.04 -14.28 -12.55
C ASN A 76 12.13 -13.38 -13.37
N TRP A 77 10.99 -12.95 -12.79
CA TRP A 77 10.04 -12.09 -13.49
C TRP A 77 10.66 -10.74 -13.88
N LEU A 78 11.43 -10.10 -12.99
CA LEU A 78 12.09 -8.82 -13.28
C LEU A 78 13.08 -8.96 -14.46
N GLN A 79 13.83 -10.05 -14.52
CA GLN A 79 14.79 -10.32 -15.60
C GLN A 79 14.11 -10.65 -16.92
N GLU A 80 13.12 -11.56 -16.90
CA GLU A 80 12.34 -11.97 -18.08
C GLU A 80 11.62 -10.79 -18.75
N ASN A 81 11.19 -9.81 -17.96
CA ASN A 81 10.50 -8.61 -18.45
C ASN A 81 11.44 -7.42 -18.66
N GLY A 82 12.75 -7.61 -18.53
CA GLY A 82 13.75 -6.57 -18.77
C GLY A 82 13.58 -5.32 -17.89
N ILE A 83 13.05 -5.48 -16.67
CA ILE A 83 12.74 -4.35 -15.79
C ILE A 83 14.01 -3.60 -15.41
N ARG A 84 13.96 -2.26 -15.52
CA ARG A 84 15.09 -1.37 -15.27
C ARG A 84 14.94 -0.54 -14.00
N ALA A 85 13.73 -0.42 -13.45
CA ALA A 85 13.50 0.15 -12.14
C ALA A 85 12.24 -0.42 -11.48
N VAL A 86 12.26 -0.46 -10.14
CA VAL A 86 11.13 -0.93 -9.32
C VAL A 86 10.68 0.20 -8.41
N VAL A 87 9.38 0.49 -8.41
CA VAL A 87 8.73 1.34 -7.40
C VAL A 87 7.88 0.45 -6.51
N ASP A 88 8.30 0.29 -5.26
CA ASP A 88 7.47 -0.33 -4.23
C ASP A 88 6.50 0.72 -3.67
N ALA A 89 5.27 0.69 -4.20
CA ALA A 89 4.13 1.50 -3.76
C ALA A 89 3.07 0.62 -3.07
N THR A 90 3.47 -0.51 -2.48
CA THR A 90 2.56 -1.39 -1.75
C THR A 90 2.13 -0.75 -0.43
N HIS A 91 1.04 -1.23 0.16
CA HIS A 91 0.56 -0.72 1.45
C HIS A 91 1.68 -0.81 2.52
N PRO A 92 1.81 0.14 3.48
CA PRO A 92 2.87 0.11 4.51
C PRO A 92 2.95 -1.18 5.34
N PHE A 93 1.85 -1.94 5.40
CA PHE A 93 1.77 -3.23 6.08
C PHE A 93 2.05 -4.44 5.17
N ALA A 94 2.39 -4.24 3.90
CA ALA A 94 2.77 -5.30 2.96
C ALA A 94 4.26 -5.69 3.09
N ALA A 95 4.75 -5.80 4.33
CA ALA A 95 6.17 -5.94 4.66
C ALA A 95 6.86 -7.09 3.92
N THR A 96 6.18 -8.23 3.73
CA THR A 96 6.73 -9.37 2.98
C THR A 96 7.06 -9.00 1.53
N MET A 97 6.18 -8.25 0.85
CA MET A 97 6.42 -7.85 -0.53
C MET A 97 7.52 -6.80 -0.62
N SER A 98 7.55 -5.83 0.30
CA SER A 98 8.63 -4.84 0.37
C SER A 98 9.99 -5.47 0.65
N HIS A 99 10.05 -6.46 1.55
CA HIS A 99 11.25 -7.24 1.79
C HIS A 99 11.67 -8.00 0.54
N ASN A 100 10.74 -8.68 -0.13
CA ASN A 100 11.04 -9.40 -1.37
C ASN A 100 11.59 -8.46 -2.45
N ALA A 101 11.02 -7.26 -2.59
CA ALA A 101 11.47 -6.25 -3.53
C ALA A 101 12.89 -5.76 -3.20
N ALA A 102 13.17 -5.44 -1.94
CA ALA A 102 14.50 -5.01 -1.51
C ALA A 102 15.56 -6.07 -1.77
N THR A 103 15.29 -7.32 -1.40
CA THR A 103 16.21 -8.43 -1.62
C THR A 103 16.43 -8.68 -3.12
N ALA A 104 15.36 -8.79 -3.91
CA ALA A 104 15.47 -9.04 -5.35
C ALA A 104 16.19 -7.91 -6.10
N CYS A 105 15.91 -6.65 -5.77
CA CYS A 105 16.55 -5.51 -6.41
C CYS A 105 18.02 -5.40 -6.02
N THR A 106 18.38 -5.71 -4.77
CA THR A 106 19.78 -5.77 -4.33
C THR A 106 20.54 -6.83 -5.10
N ASP A 107 20.00 -8.05 -5.19
CA ASP A 107 20.62 -9.18 -5.90
C ASP A 107 20.83 -8.91 -7.39
N LEU A 108 19.90 -8.17 -8.02
CA LEU A 108 19.95 -7.84 -9.44
C LEU A 108 20.62 -6.49 -9.74
N ALA A 109 21.09 -5.78 -8.72
CA ALA A 109 21.56 -4.40 -8.81
C ALA A 109 20.56 -3.45 -9.53
N LEU A 110 19.26 -3.66 -9.31
CA LEU A 110 18.20 -2.82 -9.84
C LEU A 110 17.89 -1.67 -8.88
N PRO A 111 17.63 -0.46 -9.40
CA PRO A 111 17.20 0.65 -8.57
C PRO A 111 15.79 0.38 -8.02
N LEU A 112 15.65 0.52 -6.70
CA LEU A 112 14.39 0.40 -5.97
C LEU A 112 14.06 1.74 -5.30
N LEU A 113 12.80 2.14 -5.39
CA LEU A 113 12.23 3.27 -4.65
C LEU A 113 11.03 2.81 -3.83
N ARG A 114 10.94 3.26 -2.58
CA ARG A 114 9.73 3.13 -1.77
C ARG A 114 8.87 4.39 -1.95
N LEU A 115 7.67 4.23 -2.47
CA LEU A 115 6.65 5.28 -2.51
C LEU A 115 5.70 5.06 -1.34
N GLU A 116 5.92 5.79 -0.25
CA GLU A 116 5.19 5.62 1.00
C GLU A 116 4.92 6.98 1.65
N ARG A 117 3.63 7.27 1.85
CA ARG A 117 3.17 8.44 2.60
C ARG A 117 3.57 8.38 4.09
N PRO A 118 3.73 9.53 4.77
CA PRO A 118 4.04 9.57 6.20
C PRO A 118 3.02 8.83 7.07
N ALA A 119 3.49 8.32 8.22
CA ALA A 119 2.62 7.79 9.26
C ALA A 119 1.81 8.92 9.90
N TRP A 120 0.56 8.66 10.29
CA TRP A 120 -0.19 9.61 11.11
C TRP A 120 0.52 9.79 12.45
N GLN A 121 0.49 11.02 12.95
CA GLN A 121 1.02 11.40 14.25
C GLN A 121 -0.14 11.71 15.20
N PRO A 122 -0.10 11.26 16.47
CA PRO A 122 -1.10 11.63 17.45
C PRO A 122 -1.00 13.12 17.78
N THR A 123 -2.14 13.70 18.15
CA THR A 123 -2.29 15.03 18.74
C THR A 123 -2.66 14.90 20.22
N GLU A 124 -2.63 15.99 20.98
CA GLU A 124 -3.03 15.98 22.40
C GLU A 124 -4.50 15.58 22.62
N GLN A 125 -5.32 15.67 21.58
CA GLN A 125 -6.74 15.28 21.61
C GLN A 125 -6.94 13.79 21.30
N ASP A 126 -5.90 13.09 20.85
CA ASP A 126 -5.98 11.69 20.49
C ASP A 126 -5.72 10.79 21.69
N ASN A 127 -6.59 9.80 21.91
CA ASN A 127 -6.38 8.73 22.86
C ASN A 127 -5.83 7.48 22.14
N TRP A 128 -4.55 7.52 21.74
CA TRP A 128 -3.91 6.40 21.04
C TRP A 128 -3.16 5.49 22.00
N HIS A 129 -3.38 4.19 21.84
CA HIS A 129 -2.58 3.13 22.45
C HIS A 129 -1.77 2.46 21.34
N ALA A 130 -0.45 2.59 21.40
CA ALA A 130 0.43 1.94 20.44
C ALA A 130 0.41 0.42 20.63
N ALA A 131 0.46 -0.32 19.51
CA ALA A 131 0.69 -1.75 19.50
C ALA A 131 1.67 -2.08 18.36
N ALA A 132 2.75 -2.79 18.65
CA ALA A 132 3.74 -3.16 17.63
C ALA A 132 3.20 -4.22 16.64
N SER A 133 2.09 -4.89 16.98
CA SER A 133 1.48 -5.92 16.13
C SER A 133 -0.02 -6.12 16.35
N LEU A 134 -0.66 -6.87 15.45
CA LEU A 134 -2.04 -7.32 15.63
C LEU A 134 -2.23 -8.22 16.86
N ALA A 135 -1.22 -9.05 17.17
CA ALA A 135 -1.25 -9.92 18.34
C ALA A 135 -1.21 -9.09 19.64
N GLU A 136 -0.37 -8.07 19.68
CA GLU A 136 -0.33 -7.14 20.82
C GLU A 136 -1.62 -6.32 20.94
N ALA A 137 -2.22 -5.88 19.82
CA ALA A 137 -3.52 -5.23 19.84
C ALA A 137 -4.62 -6.15 20.41
N ALA A 138 -4.61 -7.44 20.05
CA ALA A 138 -5.54 -8.42 20.61
C ALA A 138 -5.28 -8.69 22.10
N MET A 139 -4.02 -8.79 22.52
CA MET A 139 -3.64 -8.93 23.92
C MET A 139 -4.08 -7.73 24.77
N ALA A 140 -3.96 -6.51 24.23
CA ALA A 140 -4.46 -5.31 24.87
C ALA A 140 -5.97 -5.44 25.08
N LEU A 141 -6.74 -5.85 24.05
CA LEU A 141 -8.17 -6.12 24.17
C LEU A 141 -8.49 -7.19 25.24
N ALA A 142 -7.69 -8.25 25.31
CA ALA A 142 -7.85 -9.35 26.28
C ALA A 142 -7.54 -8.94 27.73
N ASN A 143 -6.75 -7.89 27.96
CA ASN A 143 -6.39 -7.39 29.31
C ASN A 143 -6.57 -5.86 29.36
N PRO A 144 -7.79 -5.36 29.59
CA PRO A 144 -8.10 -3.94 29.48
C PRO A 144 -7.34 -3.15 30.54
N GLY A 145 -6.33 -2.39 30.10
CA GLY A 145 -5.61 -1.42 30.94
C GLY A 145 -5.96 0.03 30.62
N GLY A 146 -6.91 0.30 29.71
CA GLY A 146 -7.14 1.64 29.16
C GLY A 146 -8.53 1.95 28.58
N TRP A 147 -9.51 1.05 28.71
CA TRP A 147 -10.92 1.36 28.40
C TRP A 147 -11.84 0.74 29.47
N ASP A 148 -12.86 1.51 29.87
CA ASP A 148 -13.64 1.25 31.08
C ASP A 148 -14.67 0.12 30.94
N LYS A 149 -15.01 -0.27 29.71
CA LYS A 149 -16.10 -1.19 29.43
C LYS A 149 -15.59 -2.56 28.98
N THR A 150 -16.06 -3.61 29.65
CA THR A 150 -15.84 -5.01 29.25
C THR A 150 -17.12 -5.81 29.51
N PRO A 151 -17.75 -6.43 28.49
CA PRO A 151 -17.33 -6.51 27.10
C PRO A 151 -17.49 -5.17 26.35
N ALA A 152 -16.59 -4.91 25.41
CA ALA A 152 -16.56 -3.71 24.57
C ALA A 152 -17.02 -4.02 23.13
N THR A 153 -17.58 -3.03 22.44
CA THR A 153 -17.76 -3.04 20.99
C THR A 153 -16.50 -2.52 20.30
N VAL A 154 -15.80 -3.41 19.60
CA VAL A 154 -14.51 -3.14 18.96
C VAL A 154 -14.68 -2.97 17.47
N PHE A 155 -14.31 -1.80 16.93
CA PHE A 155 -14.30 -1.57 15.50
C PHE A 155 -12.94 -1.95 14.88
N LEU A 156 -12.92 -3.05 14.13
CA LEU A 156 -11.75 -3.53 13.41
C LEU A 156 -11.69 -2.96 11.99
N THR A 157 -10.65 -2.17 11.73
CA THR A 157 -10.36 -1.59 10.40
C THR A 157 -9.04 -2.11 9.82
N THR A 158 -8.59 -3.28 10.29
CA THR A 158 -7.31 -3.90 9.95
C THR A 158 -7.31 -4.65 8.60
N GLY A 159 -8.50 -4.98 8.09
CA GLY A 159 -8.72 -5.70 6.83
C GLY A 159 -9.00 -7.20 7.01
N ARG A 160 -9.53 -7.84 5.96
CA ARG A 160 -10.03 -9.24 6.01
C ARG A 160 -8.99 -10.32 6.36
N LYS A 161 -7.70 -10.05 6.18
CA LYS A 161 -6.63 -11.05 6.42
C LYS A 161 -6.13 -11.05 7.86
N ASP A 162 -6.52 -10.04 8.64
CA ASP A 162 -5.85 -9.65 9.88
C ASP A 162 -6.82 -9.69 11.07
N THR A 163 -7.72 -10.67 11.07
CA THR A 163 -8.79 -10.83 12.08
C THR A 163 -8.49 -11.93 13.10
N ARG A 164 -7.71 -12.96 12.71
CA ARG A 164 -7.45 -14.15 13.52
C ARG A 164 -6.91 -13.85 14.92
N PRO A 165 -5.94 -12.93 15.13
CA PRO A 165 -5.42 -12.65 16.46
C PRO A 165 -6.49 -12.21 17.48
N PHE A 166 -7.58 -11.59 17.01
CA PHE A 166 -8.65 -11.14 17.88
C PHE A 166 -9.55 -12.27 18.42
N GLN A 167 -9.37 -13.52 17.94
CA GLN A 167 -9.98 -14.70 18.57
C GLN A 167 -9.50 -14.92 20.01
N ASP A 168 -8.31 -14.40 20.36
CA ASP A 168 -7.74 -14.49 21.71
C ASP A 168 -8.41 -13.51 22.71
N ALA A 169 -9.35 -12.67 22.25
CA ALA A 169 -10.17 -11.77 23.08
C ALA A 169 -11.69 -11.99 22.84
N PRO A 170 -12.22 -13.21 23.04
CA PRO A 170 -13.50 -13.66 22.48
C PRO A 170 -14.75 -13.01 23.08
N ARG A 171 -14.61 -12.29 24.20
CA ARG A 171 -15.73 -11.70 24.95
C ARG A 171 -16.29 -10.42 24.31
N HIS A 172 -15.57 -9.81 23.38
CA HIS A 172 -15.94 -8.55 22.75
C HIS A 172 -16.93 -8.75 21.60
N HIS A 173 -17.71 -7.71 21.31
CA HIS A 173 -18.45 -7.64 20.05
C HIS A 173 -17.58 -6.96 19.00
N TYR A 174 -17.40 -7.59 17.84
CA TYR A 174 -16.51 -7.05 16.80
C TYR A 174 -17.31 -6.50 15.63
N ILE A 175 -17.11 -5.22 15.32
CA ILE A 175 -17.53 -4.65 14.04
C ILE A 175 -16.34 -4.75 13.10
N LEU A 176 -16.41 -5.57 12.07
CA LEU A 176 -15.35 -5.68 11.08
C LEU A 176 -15.75 -4.93 9.81
N ARG A 177 -14.95 -3.95 9.38
CA ARG A 177 -15.11 -3.35 8.05
C ARG A 177 -14.10 -3.93 7.06
N SER A 178 -14.60 -4.45 5.94
CA SER A 178 -13.75 -4.96 4.87
C SER A 178 -14.37 -4.77 3.49
N ILE A 179 -13.53 -4.80 2.45
CA ILE A 179 -14.00 -4.74 1.05
C ILE A 179 -14.63 -6.07 0.63
N GLU A 180 -14.03 -7.18 1.09
CA GLU A 180 -14.49 -8.54 0.84
C GLU A 180 -14.57 -9.28 2.17
N PRO A 181 -15.51 -10.23 2.32
CA PRO A 181 -15.62 -10.99 3.54
C PRO A 181 -14.32 -11.75 3.85
N PRO A 182 -13.93 -11.87 5.14
CA PRO A 182 -12.86 -12.75 5.57
C PRO A 182 -13.29 -14.23 5.50
N ASP A 183 -12.33 -15.12 5.74
CA ASP A 183 -12.64 -16.51 6.07
C ASP A 183 -13.37 -16.55 7.42
N GLU A 184 -14.52 -17.23 7.49
CA GLU A 184 -15.30 -17.37 8.73
C GLU A 184 -14.46 -18.00 9.84
N ALA A 185 -13.58 -18.94 9.52
CA ALA A 185 -12.70 -19.59 10.49
C ALA A 185 -11.65 -18.62 11.09
N ALA A 186 -11.44 -17.45 10.47
CA ALA A 186 -10.53 -16.41 10.95
C ALA A 186 -11.24 -15.31 11.75
N LEU A 187 -12.56 -15.37 11.91
CA LEU A 187 -13.32 -14.36 12.64
C LEU A 187 -13.28 -14.58 14.15
N PRO A 188 -13.19 -13.51 14.95
CA PRO A 188 -13.52 -13.58 16.37
C PRO A 188 -14.99 -13.97 16.59
N PRO A 189 -15.32 -14.57 17.74
CA PRO A 189 -16.71 -14.74 18.16
C PRO A 189 -17.47 -13.41 18.12
N HIS A 190 -18.76 -13.45 17.79
CA HIS A 190 -19.64 -12.26 17.76
C HIS A 190 -19.16 -11.12 16.83
N THR A 191 -18.95 -11.44 15.55
CA THR A 191 -18.58 -10.44 14.54
C THR A 191 -19.78 -9.98 13.71
N THR A 192 -19.96 -8.66 13.58
CA THR A 192 -20.78 -8.01 12.55
C THR A 192 -19.88 -7.50 11.43
N LEU A 193 -20.13 -7.97 10.20
CA LEU A 193 -19.38 -7.55 9.02
C LEU A 193 -20.06 -6.35 8.32
N ILE A 194 -19.27 -5.31 8.06
CA ILE A 194 -19.62 -4.19 7.20
C ILE A 194 -18.79 -4.30 5.92
N THR A 195 -19.44 -4.61 4.80
CA THR A 195 -18.80 -4.66 3.49
C THR A 195 -18.79 -3.27 2.87
N ALA A 196 -17.65 -2.60 2.87
CA ALA A 196 -17.52 -1.24 2.34
C ALA A 196 -16.13 -0.96 1.77
N ARG A 197 -16.08 -0.07 0.77
CA ARG A 197 -14.86 0.44 0.15
C ARG A 197 -14.82 1.95 0.32
N GLY A 198 -13.66 2.48 0.69
CA GLY A 198 -13.45 3.92 0.83
C GLY A 198 -13.36 4.66 -0.53
N PRO A 199 -13.11 5.98 -0.51
CA PRO A 199 -12.80 6.79 0.68
C PRO A 199 -13.99 6.92 1.64
N PHE A 200 -13.71 7.16 2.92
CA PHE A 200 -14.74 7.33 3.95
C PHE A 200 -14.77 8.78 4.43
N GLY A 201 -15.95 9.39 4.52
CA GLY A 201 -16.13 10.75 5.02
C GLY A 201 -16.26 10.82 6.53
N LEU A 202 -15.92 11.96 7.14
CA LEU A 202 -15.99 12.16 8.59
C LEU A 202 -17.41 11.96 9.13
N ASP A 203 -18.42 12.53 8.48
CA ASP A 203 -19.81 12.43 8.93
C ASP A 203 -20.33 10.99 8.90
N ASP A 204 -19.88 10.20 7.92
CA ASP A 204 -20.22 8.77 7.83
C ASP A 204 -19.56 7.97 8.95
N GLU A 205 -18.29 8.26 9.26
CA GLU A 205 -17.59 7.65 10.39
C GLU A 205 -18.25 8.00 11.72
N LEU A 206 -18.61 9.27 11.94
CA LEU A 206 -19.34 9.70 13.15
C LEU A 206 -20.68 8.99 13.30
N ARG A 207 -21.44 8.84 12.20
CA ARG A 207 -22.70 8.10 12.21
C ARG A 207 -22.48 6.63 12.51
N LEU A 208 -21.48 5.99 11.90
CA LEU A 208 -21.17 4.58 12.11
C LEU A 208 -20.74 4.32 13.56
N LEU A 209 -19.76 5.07 14.09
CA LEU A 209 -19.25 4.87 15.44
C LEU A 209 -20.35 5.04 16.50
N ARG A 210 -21.29 5.98 16.30
CA ARG A 210 -22.47 6.15 17.17
C ARG A 210 -23.48 5.01 17.01
N ALA A 211 -23.83 4.64 15.77
CA ALA A 211 -24.85 3.64 15.50
C ALA A 211 -24.50 2.24 16.05
N TYR A 212 -23.20 1.92 16.07
CA TYR A 212 -22.70 0.67 16.64
C TYR A 212 -22.22 0.80 18.08
N GLU A 213 -22.34 1.98 18.70
CA GLU A 213 -21.86 2.24 20.08
C GLU A 213 -20.40 1.76 20.26
N VAL A 214 -19.52 2.17 19.34
CA VAL A 214 -18.13 1.71 19.33
C VAL A 214 -17.40 2.25 20.56
N ASP A 215 -16.79 1.32 21.31
CA ASP A 215 -16.03 1.62 22.52
C ASP A 215 -14.53 1.71 22.24
N VAL A 216 -14.00 0.96 21.26
CA VAL A 216 -12.57 0.94 20.90
C VAL A 216 -12.41 0.81 19.38
N LEU A 217 -11.54 1.61 18.78
CA LEU A 217 -11.14 1.47 17.39
C LEU A 217 -9.78 0.76 17.29
N VAL A 218 -9.67 -0.27 16.47
CA VAL A 218 -8.37 -0.87 16.10
C VAL A 218 -8.05 -0.53 14.66
N SER A 219 -6.90 0.12 14.45
CA SER A 219 -6.47 0.57 13.13
C SER A 219 -4.98 0.34 12.93
N LYS A 220 -4.61 0.05 11.69
CA LYS A 220 -3.22 0.15 11.22
C LYS A 220 -2.85 1.62 11.03
N ASN A 221 -1.62 2.01 11.34
CA ASN A 221 -1.09 3.33 10.98
C ASN A 221 -0.74 3.39 9.49
N SER A 222 -1.77 3.28 8.65
CA SER A 222 -1.63 3.29 7.20
C SER A 222 -1.18 4.65 6.66
N GLY A 223 -1.31 5.74 7.43
CA GLY A 223 -1.14 7.10 6.93
C GLY A 223 -2.15 7.46 5.83
N GLY A 224 -1.98 8.66 5.27
CA GLY A 224 -2.79 9.17 4.15
C GLY A 224 -4.22 9.58 4.52
N ASP A 225 -4.85 10.36 3.66
CA ASP A 225 -6.11 11.03 4.01
C ASP A 225 -7.34 10.15 3.79
N ALA A 226 -7.30 9.24 2.80
CA ALA A 226 -8.47 8.46 2.38
C ALA A 226 -9.11 7.59 3.49
N THR A 227 -8.34 7.27 4.54
CA THR A 227 -8.84 6.48 5.68
C THR A 227 -8.61 7.16 7.03
N PHE A 228 -8.10 8.40 7.06
CA PHE A 228 -7.93 9.15 8.30
C PHE A 228 -9.25 9.53 9.00
N PRO A 229 -10.40 9.75 8.31
CA PRO A 229 -11.63 10.19 8.96
C PRO A 229 -12.13 9.33 10.12
N LYS A 230 -11.84 8.02 10.15
CA LYS A 230 -12.15 7.16 11.31
C LYS A 230 -11.39 7.56 12.59
N ILE A 231 -10.15 8.04 12.45
CA ILE A 231 -9.31 8.52 13.54
C ILE A 231 -9.83 9.86 14.04
N GLN A 232 -10.19 10.75 13.12
CA GLN A 232 -10.79 12.03 13.46
C GLN A 232 -12.16 11.85 14.15
N ALA A 233 -12.99 10.91 13.69
CA ALA A 233 -14.25 10.58 14.34
C ALA A 233 -14.03 9.99 15.74
N ALA A 234 -13.06 9.08 15.91
CA ALA A 234 -12.69 8.55 17.22
C ALA A 234 -12.25 9.66 18.18
N ARG A 235 -11.43 10.61 17.72
CA ARG A 235 -11.04 11.81 18.48
C ARG A 235 -12.24 12.62 18.95
N ILE A 236 -13.17 12.95 18.05
CA ILE A 236 -14.37 13.75 18.36
C ILE A 236 -15.25 13.05 19.39
N LEU A 237 -15.33 11.72 19.34
CA LEU A 237 -16.12 10.90 20.25
C LEU A 237 -15.35 10.44 21.49
N ASN A 238 -14.09 10.85 21.64
CA ASN A 238 -13.17 10.38 22.68
C ASN A 238 -13.05 8.84 22.78
N ILE A 239 -13.11 8.16 21.63
CA ILE A 239 -12.96 6.71 21.53
C ILE A 239 -11.46 6.38 21.50
N PRO A 240 -10.95 5.50 22.40
CA PRO A 240 -9.57 5.03 22.35
C PRO A 240 -9.28 4.30 21.03
N VAL A 241 -8.10 4.56 20.49
CA VAL A 241 -7.61 3.94 19.26
C VAL A 241 -6.40 3.06 19.60
N ILE A 242 -6.54 1.74 19.42
CA ILE A 242 -5.38 0.85 19.36
C ILE A 242 -4.77 1.01 17.97
N MET A 243 -3.66 1.75 17.92
CA MET A 243 -2.94 2.07 16.71
C MET A 243 -1.80 1.07 16.51
N ILE A 244 -1.95 0.20 15.51
CA ILE A 244 -0.90 -0.76 15.15
C ILE A 244 0.20 0.00 14.40
N GLU A 245 1.42 -0.12 14.90
CA GLU A 245 2.60 0.50 14.32
C GLU A 245 2.96 -0.11 12.97
N ARG A 246 3.66 0.65 12.13
CA ARG A 246 4.14 0.15 10.85
C ARG A 246 5.25 -0.89 11.09
N PRO A 247 5.28 -1.98 10.32
CA PRO A 247 6.42 -2.89 10.34
C PRO A 247 7.69 -2.14 9.90
N HIS A 248 8.85 -2.61 10.35
CA HIS A 248 10.12 -1.97 10.02
C HIS A 248 10.35 -1.89 8.50
N PRO A 249 10.74 -0.72 7.97
CA PRO A 249 10.92 -0.54 6.54
C PRO A 249 12.13 -1.34 6.05
N SER A 250 12.00 -1.92 4.85
CA SER A 250 13.17 -2.46 4.14
C SER A 250 14.03 -1.31 3.60
N PRO A 251 15.37 -1.46 3.53
CA PRO A 251 16.25 -0.38 3.11
C PRO A 251 16.02 -0.03 1.64
N ALA A 252 15.44 1.16 1.39
CA ALA A 252 15.32 1.79 0.08
C ALA A 252 15.15 3.31 0.27
N PRO A 253 15.55 4.15 -0.70
CA PRO A 253 15.15 5.55 -0.71
C PRO A 253 13.61 5.67 -0.66
N VAL A 254 13.11 6.57 0.19
CA VAL A 254 11.67 6.76 0.40
C VAL A 254 11.25 8.13 -0.11
N VAL A 255 10.13 8.18 -0.83
CA VAL A 255 9.43 9.42 -1.18
C VAL A 255 7.96 9.33 -0.82
N ALA A 256 7.35 10.45 -0.46
CA ALA A 256 5.96 10.50 0.00
C ALA A 256 4.93 10.60 -1.13
N THR A 257 5.31 11.07 -2.31
CA THR A 257 4.36 11.47 -3.36
C THR A 257 4.71 10.89 -4.73
N ALA A 258 3.69 10.75 -5.57
CA ALA A 258 3.84 10.23 -6.93
C ALA A 258 4.72 11.13 -7.81
N GLU A 259 4.66 12.45 -7.61
CA GLU A 259 5.50 13.42 -8.32
C GLU A 259 6.98 13.19 -8.00
N ASN A 260 7.32 12.98 -6.73
CA ASN A 260 8.69 12.70 -6.33
C ASN A 260 9.18 11.33 -6.86
N ALA A 261 8.29 10.35 -6.94
CA ALA A 261 8.59 9.06 -7.56
C ALA A 261 8.83 9.19 -9.07
N LEU A 262 8.02 9.98 -9.77
CA LEU A 262 8.22 10.28 -11.19
C LEU A 262 9.56 10.99 -11.42
N GLN A 263 9.91 11.99 -10.60
CA GLN A 263 11.21 12.66 -10.70
C GLN A 263 12.38 11.69 -10.48
N TRP A 264 12.22 10.73 -9.57
CA TRP A 264 13.23 9.68 -9.37
C TRP A 264 13.35 8.77 -10.60
N LEU A 265 12.23 8.36 -11.21
CA LEU A 265 12.22 7.57 -12.44
C LEU A 265 12.87 8.30 -13.61
N LEU A 266 12.58 9.59 -13.79
CA LEU A 266 13.16 10.42 -14.86
C LEU A 266 14.70 10.50 -14.78
N ARG A 267 15.25 10.60 -13.58
CA ARG A 267 16.71 10.57 -13.37
C ARG A 267 17.34 9.25 -13.83
N HIS A 268 16.71 8.12 -13.50
CA HIS A 268 17.20 6.79 -13.91
C HIS A 268 17.02 6.52 -15.41
N GLN A 269 15.90 6.97 -15.97
CA GLN A 269 15.64 6.88 -17.41
C GLN A 269 16.71 7.66 -18.20
N SER A 270 16.98 8.91 -17.80
CA SER A 270 18.00 9.75 -18.45
C SER A 270 19.41 9.15 -18.33
N ALA A 271 19.75 8.61 -17.16
CA ALA A 271 21.04 7.94 -16.95
C ALA A 271 21.18 6.65 -17.77
N SER A 272 20.10 5.91 -18.03
CA SER A 272 20.13 4.76 -18.93
C SER A 272 20.38 5.17 -20.36
N THR A 273 19.67 6.19 -20.86
CA THR A 273 19.82 6.63 -22.25
C THR A 273 21.23 7.11 -22.57
N LEU A 274 21.97 7.63 -21.58
CA LEU A 274 23.38 8.00 -21.75
C LEU A 274 24.35 6.81 -21.80
N ARG A 275 23.95 5.62 -21.34
CA ARG A 275 24.77 4.39 -21.38
C ARG A 275 24.57 3.60 -22.67
N ASP A 276 23.43 3.80 -23.33
CA ASP A 276 23.03 3.08 -24.55
C ASP A 276 23.47 3.81 -25.84
N VAL A 277 24.15 4.97 -25.72
CA VAL A 277 24.74 5.78 -26.81
C VAL A 277 26.26 5.66 -26.76
#